data_AF-A0A3D3YY69-F1
#
_entry.id   AF-A0A3D3YY69-F1
#
_cell.length_a   1.000
_cell.length_b   1.000
_cell.length_c   1.000
_cell.angle_alpha   90.00
_cell.angle_beta   90.00
_cell.angle_gamma   90.00
#
_symmetry.space_group_name_H-M   'P 1'
#
loop_
_entity.id
_entity.type
_entity.pdbx_description
1 polymer ?
#
loop_
_entity_poly.entity_id
_entity_poly.type
_entity_poly.pdbx_seq_one_letter_code
_entity_poly.pdbx_strand_id
1 'polypeptide(L)'
;MLAALSTGRAILIGIGAGLFVVVLGLAATVGLRRPRKAAGPDIPSGMRPGPSDADLEKPNLEKLLASGAVLTLFMAIWVPMIFLHEPATNKADTQDQIAASIERGRQTTLPGGEANPLGFNCVRCHGPGMAGGHNVFNGAVIVTPNITTVCGGAAYGHPLITNLQDVINTIAMGRTGTDMPSWSVRFAGAMDDQQINDLVNYVLSIQKEPLAKNICVNPAKT
;
A
#
# COMPACT_ATOMS: atom_id res chain seq x y z
N MET A 1 10.83 20.67 -6.93
CA MET A 1 11.17 19.47 -6.12
C MET A 1 11.86 18.46 -7.04
N LEU A 2 13.19 18.39 -6.99
CA LEU A 2 13.94 17.34 -7.67
C LEU A 2 13.73 16.06 -6.85
N ALA A 3 12.93 15.12 -7.38
CA ALA A 3 12.71 13.84 -6.72
C ALA A 3 14.08 13.16 -6.51
N ALA A 4 14.40 12.79 -5.27
CA ALA A 4 15.55 11.97 -4.97
C ALA A 4 15.33 10.61 -5.64
N LEU A 5 15.95 10.38 -6.80
CA LEU A 5 15.97 9.07 -7.42
C LEU A 5 16.69 8.11 -6.46
N SER A 6 16.02 7.04 -6.06
CA SER A 6 16.70 5.95 -5.37
C SER A 6 17.80 5.39 -6.28
N THR A 7 18.90 4.95 -5.69
CA THR A 7 20.05 4.37 -6.42
C THR A 7 19.61 3.26 -7.40
N GLY A 8 18.61 2.47 -7.02
CA GLY A 8 18.01 1.45 -7.90
C GLY A 8 17.30 2.04 -9.12
N ARG A 9 16.53 3.13 -8.96
CA ARG A 9 15.86 3.83 -10.08
C ARG A 9 16.87 4.48 -11.03
N ALA A 10 17.97 5.02 -10.49
CA ALA A 10 19.03 5.61 -11.31
C ALA A 10 19.77 4.58 -12.18
N ILE A 11 20.05 3.38 -11.62
CA ILE A 11 20.70 2.29 -12.37
C ILE A 11 19.76 1.77 -13.47
N LEU A 12 18.48 1.56 -13.18
CA LEU A 12 17.50 1.09 -14.17
C LEU A 12 17.31 2.09 -15.32
N ILE A 13 17.27 3.39 -15.03
CA ILE A 13 17.20 4.43 -16.06
C ILE A 13 18.50 4.47 -16.87
N GLY A 14 19.66 4.30 -16.24
CA GLY A 14 20.96 4.24 -16.92
C GLY A 14 21.07 3.05 -17.88
N ILE A 15 20.68 1.85 -17.43
CA ILE A 15 20.66 0.63 -18.27
C ILE A 15 19.63 0.76 -19.39
N GLY A 16 18.43 1.28 -19.08
CA GLY A 16 17.37 1.50 -20.05
C GLY A 16 17.76 2.51 -21.14
N ALA A 17 18.36 3.64 -20.76
CA ALA A 17 18.86 4.64 -21.68
C ALA A 17 20.03 4.11 -22.52
N GLY A 18 20.95 3.34 -21.92
CA GLY A 18 22.05 2.69 -22.62
C GLY A 18 21.57 1.69 -23.67
N LEU A 19 20.66 0.79 -23.30
CA LEU A 19 20.04 -0.16 -24.24
C LEU A 19 19.28 0.56 -25.35
N PHE A 20 18.54 1.62 -25.03
CA PHE A 20 17.80 2.41 -26.01
C PHE A 20 18.73 3.08 -27.04
N VAL A 21 19.85 3.65 -26.59
CA VAL A 21 20.86 4.25 -27.49
C VAL A 21 21.53 3.19 -28.36
N VAL A 22 21.85 2.01 -27.80
CA VAL A 22 22.43 0.90 -28.57
C VAL A 22 21.44 0.39 -29.62
N VAL A 23 20.16 0.21 -29.26
CA VAL A 23 19.10 -0.20 -30.18
C VAL A 23 18.85 0.84 -31.26
N LEU A 24 18.84 2.13 -30.91
CA LEU A 24 18.75 3.23 -31.89
C LEU A 24 19.96 3.27 -32.82
N GLY A 25 21.17 3.06 -32.30
CA GLY A 25 22.39 3.00 -33.10
C GLY A 25 22.39 1.82 -34.07
N LEU A 26 21.93 0.65 -33.62
CA LEU A 26 21.73 -0.53 -34.47
C LEU A 26 20.63 -0.30 -35.52
N ALA A 27 19.50 0.28 -35.13
CA ALA A 27 18.42 0.60 -36.04
C ALA A 27 18.82 1.66 -37.08
N ALA A 28 19.59 2.67 -36.68
CA ALA A 28 20.13 3.69 -37.57
C ALA A 28 21.14 3.11 -38.55
N THR A 29 22.07 2.27 -38.10
CA THR A 29 23.06 1.63 -38.99
C THR A 29 22.42 0.66 -39.97
N VAL A 30 21.39 -0.09 -39.55
CA VAL A 30 20.57 -0.93 -40.45
C VAL A 30 19.72 -0.07 -41.40
N GLY A 31 19.18 1.06 -40.93
CA GLY A 31 18.42 2.01 -41.73
C GLY A 31 19.24 2.71 -42.80
N LEU A 32 20.46 3.14 -42.47
CA LEU A 32 21.41 3.74 -43.43
C LEU A 32 21.88 2.73 -44.50
N ARG A 33 21.94 1.43 -44.15
CA ARG A 33 22.35 0.37 -45.08
C ARG A 33 21.19 -0.17 -45.92
N ARG A 34 19.95 0.26 -45.68
CA ARG A 34 18.81 -0.17 -46.50
C ARG A 34 18.87 0.51 -47.87
N PRO A 35 18.92 -0.25 -48.97
CA PRO A 35 18.82 0.33 -50.29
C PRO A 35 17.48 1.07 -50.41
N ARG A 36 17.53 2.31 -50.91
CA ARG A 36 16.33 3.10 -51.23
C ARG A 36 15.51 2.28 -52.24
N LYS A 37 14.34 1.77 -51.83
CA LYS A 37 13.42 1.12 -52.78
C LYS A 37 13.09 2.13 -53.86
N ALA A 38 13.29 1.76 -55.13
CA ALA A 38 12.87 2.57 -56.26
C ALA A 38 11.38 2.89 -56.12
N ALA A 39 11.01 4.15 -56.41
CA ALA A 39 9.62 4.56 -56.40
C ALA A 39 8.87 3.74 -57.45
N GLY A 40 8.05 2.80 -57.01
CA GLY A 40 7.15 2.06 -57.89
C GLY A 40 6.05 2.96 -58.44
N PRO A 41 5.17 2.42 -59.32
CA PRO A 41 3.99 3.13 -59.79
C PRO A 41 3.16 3.68 -58.63
N ASP A 42 2.64 4.90 -58.75
CA ASP A 42 1.86 5.58 -57.71
C ASP A 42 0.45 4.98 -57.61
N ILE A 43 0.37 3.77 -57.07
CA ILE A 43 -0.87 3.04 -56.84
C ILE A 43 -1.31 3.33 -55.39
N PRO A 44 -2.57 3.74 -55.15
CA PRO A 44 -3.13 3.89 -53.81
C PRO A 44 -2.95 2.63 -52.96
N SER A 45 -2.66 2.78 -51.66
CA SER A 45 -2.25 1.67 -50.79
C SER A 45 -3.23 0.49 -50.77
N GLY A 46 -4.53 0.73 -50.88
CA GLY A 46 -5.57 -0.31 -50.90
C GLY A 46 -5.79 -1.00 -52.26
N MET A 47 -5.20 -0.47 -53.35
CA MET A 47 -5.29 -1.07 -54.69
C MET A 47 -3.99 -1.73 -55.14
N ARG A 48 -2.97 -1.76 -54.27
CA ARG A 48 -1.71 -2.46 -54.56
C ARG A 48 -1.99 -3.97 -54.57
N PRO A 49 -1.42 -4.72 -55.53
CA PRO A 49 -1.46 -6.17 -55.48
C PRO A 49 -0.98 -6.68 -54.12
N GLY A 50 -1.67 -7.68 -53.59
CA GLY A 50 -1.25 -8.33 -52.35
C GLY A 50 0.16 -8.92 -52.50
N PRO A 51 0.86 -9.19 -51.38
CA PRO A 51 2.14 -9.90 -51.42
C PRO A 51 1.98 -11.23 -52.17
N SER A 52 3.01 -11.66 -52.90
CA SER A 52 2.97 -12.95 -53.55
C SER A 52 2.90 -14.08 -52.51
N ASP A 53 2.41 -15.25 -52.92
CA ASP A 53 2.32 -16.40 -52.02
C ASP A 53 3.68 -16.75 -51.40
N ALA A 54 4.75 -16.74 -52.22
CA ALA A 54 6.12 -16.93 -51.76
C ALA A 54 6.58 -15.87 -50.72
N ASP A 55 6.10 -14.63 -50.83
CA ASP A 55 6.38 -13.58 -49.83
C ASP A 55 5.62 -13.80 -48.53
N LEU A 56 4.41 -14.35 -48.59
CA LEU A 56 3.61 -14.68 -47.42
C LEU A 56 4.19 -15.89 -46.68
N GLU A 57 4.58 -16.94 -47.41
CA GLU A 57 5.05 -18.20 -46.84
C GLU A 57 6.40 -18.10 -46.14
N LYS A 58 7.28 -17.17 -46.58
CA LYS A 58 8.65 -17.10 -46.06
C LYS A 58 9.00 -15.77 -45.40
N PRO A 59 9.29 -14.67 -46.13
CA PRO A 59 9.85 -13.48 -45.51
C PRO A 59 8.88 -12.79 -44.54
N ASN A 60 7.57 -12.82 -44.82
CA ASN A 60 6.58 -12.25 -43.91
C ASN A 60 6.29 -13.18 -42.72
N LEU A 61 6.13 -14.49 -42.96
CA LEU A 61 5.90 -15.47 -41.91
C LEU A 61 7.08 -15.54 -40.93
N GLU A 62 8.31 -15.66 -41.43
CA GLU A 62 9.53 -15.71 -40.60
C GLU A 62 9.68 -14.43 -39.76
N LYS A 63 9.35 -13.26 -40.34
CA LYS A 63 9.38 -11.99 -39.62
C LYS A 63 8.37 -11.96 -38.47
N LEU A 64 7.14 -12.42 -38.69
CA LEU A 64 6.10 -12.48 -37.66
C LEU A 64 6.49 -13.49 -36.57
N LEU A 65 6.95 -14.68 -36.95
CA LEU A 65 7.44 -15.70 -36.02
C LEU A 65 8.64 -15.20 -35.19
N ALA A 66 9.60 -14.52 -35.82
CA ALA A 66 10.73 -13.90 -35.13
C ALA A 66 10.26 -12.82 -34.14
N SER A 67 9.28 -11.99 -34.52
CA SER A 67 8.73 -10.98 -33.62
C SER A 67 8.03 -11.61 -32.40
N GLY A 68 7.29 -12.69 -32.60
CA GLY A 68 6.67 -13.47 -31.52
C GLY A 68 7.73 -14.10 -30.61
N ALA A 69 8.77 -14.70 -31.17
CA ALA A 69 9.86 -15.29 -30.40
C ALA A 69 10.60 -14.25 -29.54
N VAL A 70 10.84 -13.04 -30.07
CA VAL A 70 11.45 -11.93 -29.32
C VAL A 70 10.56 -11.50 -28.15
N LEU A 71 9.24 -11.36 -28.37
CA LEU A 71 8.31 -11.02 -27.29
C LEU A 71 8.28 -12.10 -26.21
N THR A 72 8.27 -13.38 -26.59
CA THR A 72 8.31 -14.50 -25.66
C THR A 72 9.61 -14.51 -24.84
N LEU A 73 10.76 -14.30 -25.48
CA LEU A 73 12.05 -14.20 -24.79
C LEU A 73 12.09 -12.99 -23.84
N PHE A 74 11.53 -11.85 -24.28
CA PHE A 74 11.39 -10.67 -23.42
C PHE A 74 10.56 -11.00 -22.18
N MET A 75 9.36 -11.58 -22.32
CA MET A 75 8.51 -11.92 -21.18
C MET A 75 9.15 -12.98 -20.27
N ALA A 76 9.82 -13.98 -20.85
CA ALA A 76 10.52 -15.03 -20.12
C ALA A 76 11.65 -14.48 -19.23
N ILE A 77 12.25 -13.35 -19.59
CA ILE A 77 13.29 -12.68 -18.78
C ILE A 77 12.66 -11.62 -17.85
N TRP A 78 11.74 -10.81 -18.39
CA TRP A 78 11.11 -9.69 -17.69
C TRP A 78 10.33 -10.13 -16.46
N VAL A 79 9.53 -11.19 -16.57
CA VAL A 79 8.69 -11.67 -15.46
C VAL A 79 9.56 -12.10 -14.27
N PRO A 80 10.55 -13.02 -14.41
CA PRO A 80 11.45 -13.35 -13.30
C PRO A 80 12.18 -12.14 -12.72
N MET A 81 12.59 -11.18 -13.57
CA MET A 81 13.24 -9.95 -13.11
C MET A 81 12.32 -9.10 -12.20
N ILE A 82 11.02 -9.03 -12.47
CA ILE A 82 10.06 -8.39 -11.56
C ILE A 82 9.97 -9.16 -10.24
N PHE A 83 9.82 -10.48 -10.29
CA PHE A 83 9.71 -11.31 -9.09
C PHE A 83 10.95 -11.18 -8.18
N LEU A 84 12.14 -10.96 -8.74
CA LEU A 84 13.35 -10.69 -7.95
C LEU A 84 13.31 -9.34 -7.22
N HIS A 85 12.59 -8.35 -7.73
CA HIS A 85 12.45 -7.03 -7.10
C HIS A 85 11.22 -6.91 -6.19
N GLU A 86 10.23 -7.77 -6.38
CA GLU A 86 8.95 -7.74 -5.68
C GLU A 86 9.07 -7.74 -4.14
N PRO A 87 9.96 -8.53 -3.49
CA PRO A 87 10.09 -8.52 -2.03
C PRO A 87 10.45 -7.14 -1.46
N ALA A 88 11.28 -6.38 -2.17
CA ALA A 88 11.68 -5.03 -1.74
C ALA A 88 10.53 -4.03 -1.88
N THR A 89 9.81 -4.09 -3.01
CA THR A 89 8.62 -3.26 -3.26
C THR A 89 7.52 -3.57 -2.26
N ASN A 90 7.19 -4.85 -2.05
CA ASN A 90 6.17 -5.29 -1.09
C ASN A 90 6.48 -4.81 0.33
N LYS A 91 7.76 -4.86 0.74
CA LYS A 91 8.18 -4.35 2.06
C LYS A 91 7.98 -2.84 2.17
N ALA A 92 8.41 -2.07 1.17
CA ALA A 92 8.26 -0.62 1.16
C ALA A 92 6.77 -0.22 1.18
N ASP A 93 5.96 -0.83 0.31
CA ASP A 93 4.52 -0.57 0.24
C ASP A 93 3.82 -0.92 1.57
N THR A 94 4.22 -2.01 2.22
CA THR A 94 3.68 -2.38 3.55
C THR A 94 4.01 -1.31 4.59
N GLN A 95 5.22 -0.76 4.60
CA GLN A 95 5.61 0.30 5.53
C GLN A 95 4.81 1.58 5.30
N ASP A 96 4.64 1.98 4.04
CA ASP A 96 3.86 3.16 3.67
C ASP A 96 2.37 2.98 4.01
N GLN A 97 1.81 1.79 3.78
CA GLN A 97 0.43 1.46 4.15
C GLN A 97 0.22 1.49 5.67
N ILE A 98 1.15 0.95 6.46
CA ILE A 98 1.07 1.00 7.93
C ILE A 98 1.17 2.45 8.42
N ALA A 99 2.09 3.25 7.87
CA ALA A 99 2.21 4.67 8.24
C ALA A 99 0.93 5.46 7.94
N ALA A 100 0.33 5.23 6.75
CA ALA A 100 -0.94 5.85 6.38
C ALA A 100 -2.10 5.35 7.27
N SER A 101 -2.11 4.07 7.65
CA SER A 101 -3.08 3.48 8.57
C SER A 101 -3.01 4.12 9.96
N ILE A 102 -1.81 4.28 10.52
CA ILE A 102 -1.57 4.96 11.79
C ILE A 102 -2.07 6.41 11.73
N GLU A 103 -1.78 7.14 10.65
CA GLU A 103 -2.23 8.53 10.52
C GLU A 103 -3.76 8.63 10.40
N ARG A 104 -4.41 7.77 9.62
CA ARG A 104 -5.88 7.73 9.58
C ARG A 104 -6.46 7.40 10.95
N GLY A 105 -5.91 6.40 11.64
CA GLY A 105 -6.32 6.04 13.00
C GLY A 105 -6.16 7.19 14.00
N ARG A 106 -5.07 7.97 13.87
CA ARG A 106 -4.87 9.18 14.68
C ARG A 106 -5.96 10.22 14.40
N GLN A 107 -6.28 10.48 13.14
CA GLN A 107 -7.34 11.43 12.76
C GLN A 107 -8.71 10.98 13.29
N THR A 108 -8.98 9.67 13.30
CA THR A 108 -10.18 9.08 13.92
C THR A 108 -10.32 9.47 15.39
N THR A 109 -9.23 9.59 16.15
CA THR A 109 -9.30 9.97 17.57
C THR A 109 -9.66 11.43 17.82
N LEU A 110 -9.42 12.31 16.85
CA LEU A 110 -9.62 13.74 16.96
C LEU A 110 -11.09 14.15 16.74
N PRO A 111 -11.49 15.37 17.13
CA PRO A 111 -12.82 15.89 16.83
C PRO A 111 -13.11 15.85 15.32
N GLY A 112 -14.33 15.43 14.98
CA GLY A 112 -14.84 15.48 13.61
C GLY A 112 -15.29 16.90 13.24
N GLY A 113 -15.12 17.25 11.96
CA GLY A 113 -15.55 18.53 11.39
C GLY A 113 -15.15 18.63 9.92
N GLU A 114 -15.36 19.79 9.29
CA GLU A 114 -15.02 20.01 7.87
C GLU A 114 -13.53 19.76 7.58
N ALA A 115 -12.64 20.11 8.52
CA ALA A 115 -11.21 19.89 8.40
C ALA A 115 -10.75 18.45 8.70
N ASN A 116 -11.57 17.66 9.41
CA ASN A 116 -11.28 16.27 9.74
C ASN A 116 -12.57 15.43 9.65
N PRO A 117 -12.94 14.98 8.44
CA PRO A 117 -14.14 14.19 8.24
C PRO A 117 -14.04 12.78 8.84
N LEU A 118 -12.83 12.33 9.21
CA LEU A 118 -12.60 11.02 9.83
C LEU A 118 -12.79 11.04 11.36
N GLY A 119 -12.92 12.21 11.98
CA GLY A 119 -12.85 12.35 13.43
C GLY A 119 -14.09 11.87 14.19
N PHE A 120 -13.87 11.06 15.23
CA PHE A 120 -14.90 10.56 16.15
C PHE A 120 -14.75 11.08 17.58
N ASN A 121 -13.78 11.96 17.82
CA ASN A 121 -13.59 12.68 19.07
C ASN A 121 -13.33 11.78 20.30
N CYS A 122 -12.59 10.68 20.13
CA CYS A 122 -12.17 9.80 21.23
C CYS A 122 -11.40 10.56 22.32
N VAL A 123 -10.65 11.59 21.93
CA VAL A 123 -9.91 12.48 22.85
C VAL A 123 -10.81 13.25 23.81
N ARG A 124 -12.11 13.40 23.52
CA ARG A 124 -13.07 14.03 24.45
C ARG A 124 -13.08 13.34 25.81
N CYS A 125 -12.98 12.01 25.78
CA CYS A 125 -13.02 11.19 26.98
C CYS A 125 -11.60 10.75 27.39
N HIS A 126 -10.76 10.36 26.44
CA HIS A 126 -9.42 9.81 26.72
C HIS A 126 -8.29 10.83 26.76
N GLY A 127 -8.61 12.11 26.69
CA GLY A 127 -7.65 13.20 26.77
C GLY A 127 -6.75 13.33 25.52
N PRO A 128 -5.96 14.42 25.46
CA PRO A 128 -5.03 14.64 24.35
C PRO A 128 -3.95 13.55 24.32
N GLY A 129 -3.66 13.03 23.13
CA GLY A 129 -2.70 11.94 22.94
C GLY A 129 -3.11 10.62 23.60
N MET A 130 -4.39 10.45 23.93
CA MET A 130 -4.96 9.25 24.54
C MET A 130 -4.34 8.87 25.90
N ALA A 131 -3.85 9.87 26.64
CA ALA A 131 -3.17 9.71 27.93
C ALA A 131 -4.11 9.35 29.10
N GLY A 132 -5.42 9.27 28.86
CA GLY A 132 -6.45 9.15 29.89
C GLY A 132 -7.00 10.52 30.29
N GLY A 133 -8.11 10.51 31.00
CA GLY A 133 -8.83 11.73 31.35
C GLY A 133 -9.98 11.49 32.31
N HIS A 134 -10.92 12.43 32.30
CA HIS A 134 -12.13 12.38 33.11
C HIS A 134 -13.33 12.63 32.22
N ASN A 135 -14.43 11.94 32.51
CA ASN A 135 -15.71 12.15 31.86
C ASN A 135 -16.83 12.14 32.90
N VAL A 136 -18.03 12.61 32.56
CA VAL A 136 -19.19 12.56 33.44
C VAL A 136 -20.18 11.53 32.90
N PHE A 137 -20.49 10.52 33.71
CA PHE A 137 -21.44 9.47 33.37
C PHE A 137 -22.42 9.29 34.54
N ASN A 138 -23.72 9.33 34.27
CA ASN A 138 -24.78 9.28 35.28
C ASN A 138 -24.59 10.25 36.46
N GLY A 139 -24.12 11.46 36.18
CA GLY A 139 -23.91 12.51 37.19
C GLY A 139 -22.66 12.33 38.06
N ALA A 140 -21.85 11.30 37.83
CA ALA A 140 -20.58 11.07 38.50
C ALA A 140 -19.39 11.29 37.56
N VAL A 141 -18.30 11.85 38.09
CA VAL A 141 -17.03 11.94 37.37
C VAL A 141 -16.37 10.56 37.36
N ILE A 142 -16.20 9.99 36.17
CA ILE A 142 -15.49 8.74 35.92
C ILE A 142 -14.10 9.01 35.36
N VAL A 143 -13.10 8.25 35.82
CA VAL A 143 -11.74 8.29 35.26
C VAL A 143 -11.71 7.40 34.02
N THR A 144 -11.26 7.94 32.90
CA THR A 144 -11.07 7.18 31.67
C THR A 144 -9.65 6.62 31.61
N PRO A 145 -9.48 5.38 31.13
CA PRO A 145 -8.19 4.71 31.15
C PRO A 145 -7.19 5.41 30.22
N ASN A 146 -5.92 5.35 30.61
CA ASN A 146 -4.78 5.75 29.78
C ASN A 146 -4.54 4.71 28.68
N ILE A 147 -4.79 5.09 27.43
CA ILE A 147 -4.64 4.16 26.29
C ILE A 147 -3.17 4.01 25.89
N THR A 148 -2.28 4.92 26.26
CA THR A 148 -0.83 4.80 25.99
C THR A 148 -0.16 3.64 26.72
N THR A 149 -0.89 2.92 27.59
CA THR A 149 -0.39 1.73 28.28
C THR A 149 -1.36 0.53 28.22
N VAL A 150 -2.37 0.57 27.35
CA VAL A 150 -3.45 -0.43 27.31
C VAL A 150 -2.92 -1.84 27.05
N CYS A 151 -1.87 -1.97 26.23
CA CYS A 151 -1.24 -3.24 25.89
C CYS A 151 -0.28 -3.76 26.97
N GLY A 152 -0.12 -3.04 28.07
CA GLY A 152 0.50 -3.57 29.29
C GLY A 152 -0.45 -4.44 30.14
N GLY A 153 -1.74 -4.46 29.82
CA GLY A 153 -2.75 -5.28 30.50
C GLY A 153 -2.88 -4.98 31.99
N ALA A 154 -3.14 -6.03 32.79
CA ALA A 154 -3.33 -5.93 34.23
C ALA A 154 -2.19 -5.20 34.96
N ALA A 155 -0.94 -5.39 34.53
CA ALA A 155 0.23 -4.77 35.15
C ALA A 155 0.26 -3.23 35.01
N TYR A 156 -0.52 -2.68 34.07
CA TYR A 156 -0.62 -1.25 33.78
C TYR A 156 -2.03 -0.69 34.04
N GLY A 157 -2.84 -1.41 34.83
CA GLY A 157 -4.18 -0.95 35.22
C GLY A 157 -5.30 -1.34 34.25
N HIS A 158 -5.04 -2.24 33.30
CA HIS A 158 -6.01 -2.70 32.30
C HIS A 158 -6.30 -4.21 32.44
N PRO A 159 -6.91 -4.68 33.55
CA PRO A 159 -7.03 -6.11 33.86
C PRO A 159 -7.93 -6.89 32.88
N LEU A 160 -8.78 -6.20 32.11
CA LEU A 160 -9.64 -6.81 31.11
C LEU A 160 -8.96 -6.97 29.73
N ILE A 161 -7.75 -6.43 29.58
CA ILE A 161 -6.97 -6.53 28.35
C ILE A 161 -5.91 -7.59 28.56
N THR A 162 -6.09 -8.74 27.92
CA THR A 162 -5.19 -9.90 27.98
C THR A 162 -4.45 -10.12 26.67
N ASN A 163 -5.02 -9.64 25.56
CA ASN A 163 -4.47 -9.75 24.21
C ASN A 163 -4.99 -8.61 23.31
N LEU A 164 -4.49 -8.53 22.07
CA LEU A 164 -4.90 -7.49 21.10
C LEU A 164 -6.40 -7.55 20.76
N GLN A 165 -6.98 -8.75 20.70
CA GLN A 165 -8.40 -8.91 20.38
C GLN A 165 -9.30 -8.23 21.42
N ASP A 166 -8.89 -8.17 22.69
CA ASP A 166 -9.65 -7.47 23.72
C ASP A 166 -9.70 -5.96 23.46
N VAL A 167 -8.62 -5.37 22.93
CA VAL A 167 -8.58 -3.96 22.51
C VAL A 167 -9.51 -3.73 21.33
N ILE A 168 -9.41 -4.57 20.30
CA ILE A 168 -10.28 -4.52 19.11
C ILE A 168 -11.75 -4.62 19.53
N ASN A 169 -12.07 -5.61 20.36
CA ASN A 169 -13.41 -5.88 20.87
C ASN A 169 -13.95 -4.71 21.70
N THR A 170 -13.13 -4.13 22.58
CA THR A 170 -13.52 -2.98 23.40
C THR A 170 -13.84 -1.76 22.55
N ILE A 171 -13.07 -1.50 21.49
CA ILE A 171 -13.35 -0.40 20.56
C ILE A 171 -14.62 -0.71 19.74
N ALA A 172 -14.72 -1.92 19.19
CA ALA A 172 -15.81 -2.30 18.30
C ALA A 172 -17.17 -2.31 19.03
N MET A 173 -17.23 -2.95 20.21
CA MET A 173 -18.45 -3.13 21.00
C MET A 173 -18.70 -2.03 22.02
N GLY A 174 -17.71 -1.19 22.30
CA GLY A 174 -17.75 -0.30 23.45
C GLY A 174 -17.64 -1.08 24.76
N ARG A 175 -18.07 -0.45 25.86
CA ARG A 175 -18.05 -1.09 27.17
C ARG A 175 -19.37 -0.89 27.90
N THR A 176 -20.13 -1.98 28.02
CA THR A 176 -21.43 -2.02 28.72
C THR A 176 -21.32 -1.45 30.12
N GLY A 177 -22.27 -0.58 30.49
CA GLY A 177 -22.30 0.08 31.80
C GLY A 177 -21.32 1.26 31.93
N THR A 178 -20.73 1.73 30.83
CA THR A 178 -19.88 2.93 30.79
C THR A 178 -20.33 3.89 29.68
N ASP A 179 -19.76 5.10 29.66
CA ASP A 179 -20.00 6.08 28.58
C ASP A 179 -19.22 5.78 27.29
N MET A 180 -18.53 4.64 27.19
CA MET A 180 -17.82 4.26 25.97
C MET A 180 -18.79 3.53 25.02
N PRO A 181 -19.25 4.17 23.93
CA PRO A 181 -20.20 3.56 23.01
C PRO A 181 -19.50 2.51 22.13
N SER A 182 -20.30 1.72 21.42
CA SER A 182 -19.81 0.91 20.32
C SER A 182 -19.43 1.81 19.14
N TRP A 183 -18.31 1.48 18.49
CA TRP A 183 -17.84 2.22 17.32
C TRP A 183 -17.99 1.44 16.03
N SER A 184 -17.99 0.10 16.06
CA SER A 184 -18.11 -0.69 14.83
C SER A 184 -19.56 -0.77 14.35
N VAL A 185 -19.77 -0.68 13.04
CA VAL A 185 -21.07 -0.92 12.37
C VAL A 185 -21.70 -2.26 12.73
N ARG A 186 -20.88 -3.27 13.06
CA ARG A 186 -21.35 -4.60 13.50
C ARG A 186 -22.07 -4.56 14.85
N PHE A 187 -21.81 -3.52 15.64
CA PHE A 187 -22.36 -3.32 16.98
C PHE A 187 -23.10 -1.98 17.10
N ALA A 188 -23.74 -1.53 16.00
CA ALA A 188 -24.50 -0.27 15.93
C ALA A 188 -23.67 1.03 16.10
N GLY A 189 -22.36 0.95 15.89
CA GLY A 189 -21.50 2.12 15.71
C GLY A 189 -21.41 2.58 14.25
N ALA A 190 -20.51 3.52 13.97
CA ALA A 190 -20.41 4.20 12.67
C ALA A 190 -19.10 3.89 11.90
N MET A 191 -18.18 3.12 12.46
CA MET A 191 -16.91 2.73 11.84
C MET A 191 -16.99 1.37 11.15
N ASP A 192 -16.46 1.28 9.93
CA ASP A 192 -16.23 0.00 9.28
C ASP A 192 -15.00 -0.74 9.85
N ASP A 193 -14.77 -1.97 9.40
CA ASP A 193 -13.67 -2.81 9.89
C ASP A 193 -12.28 -2.21 9.57
N GLN A 194 -12.14 -1.47 8.47
CA GLN A 194 -10.87 -0.82 8.09
C GLN A 194 -10.57 0.35 9.02
N GLN A 195 -11.57 1.17 9.34
CA GLN A 195 -11.44 2.29 10.28
C GLN A 195 -11.08 1.81 11.69
N ILE A 196 -11.69 0.69 12.12
CA ILE A 196 -11.32 0.04 13.40
C ILE A 196 -9.87 -0.42 13.36
N ASN A 197 -9.43 -1.07 12.28
CA ASN A 197 -8.05 -1.51 12.14
C ASN A 197 -7.06 -0.34 12.11
N ASP A 198 -7.37 0.74 11.40
CA ASP A 198 -6.55 1.95 11.38
C ASP A 198 -6.41 2.55 12.79
N LEU A 199 -7.52 2.64 13.53
CA LEU A 199 -7.53 3.11 14.92
C LEU A 199 -6.69 2.20 15.84
N VAL A 200 -6.79 0.87 15.68
CA VAL A 200 -6.00 -0.10 16.45
C VAL A 200 -4.51 0.03 16.13
N ASN A 201 -4.14 0.22 14.86
CA ASN A 201 -2.74 0.48 14.47
C ASN A 201 -2.21 1.76 15.10
N TYR A 202 -3.03 2.82 15.17
CA TYR A 202 -2.67 4.02 15.91
C TYR A 202 -2.48 3.75 17.41
N VAL A 203 -3.40 3.02 18.06
CA VAL A 203 -3.27 2.63 19.47
C VAL A 203 -1.98 1.86 19.72
N LEU A 204 -1.63 0.90 18.86
CA LEU A 204 -0.37 0.16 18.95
C LEU A 204 0.86 1.07 18.81
N SER A 205 0.79 2.08 17.95
CA SER A 205 1.90 3.01 17.71
C SER A 205 2.21 3.95 18.88
N ILE A 206 1.26 4.17 19.78
CA ILE A 206 1.37 5.11 20.92
C ILE A 206 1.63 4.42 22.27
N GLN A 207 1.82 3.10 22.26
CA GLN A 207 2.10 2.34 23.47
C GLN A 207 3.46 2.72 24.08
N LYS A 208 3.51 2.87 25.41
CA LYS A 208 4.68 3.35 26.17
C LYS A 208 5.26 2.28 27.09
N GLU A 209 4.58 1.16 27.28
CA GLU A 209 5.15 0.02 27.99
C GLU A 209 6.31 -0.61 27.20
N PRO A 210 7.31 -1.20 27.89
CA PRO A 210 8.40 -1.89 27.20
C PRO A 210 7.88 -3.02 26.32
N LEU A 211 8.48 -3.21 25.15
CA LEU A 211 8.07 -4.23 24.16
C LEU A 211 7.92 -5.63 24.76
N ALA A 212 8.82 -6.01 25.67
CA ALA A 212 8.78 -7.31 26.36
C ALA A 212 7.54 -7.51 27.27
N LYS A 213 6.85 -6.43 27.63
CA LYS A 213 5.63 -6.41 28.46
C LYS A 213 4.37 -6.06 27.65
N ASN A 214 4.49 -5.79 26.35
CA ASN A 214 3.36 -5.49 25.48
C ASN A 214 2.69 -6.81 25.04
N ILE A 215 1.55 -7.12 25.64
CA ILE A 215 0.81 -8.37 25.41
C ILE A 215 0.04 -8.37 24.07
N CYS A 216 -0.14 -7.21 23.45
CA CYS A 216 -0.81 -7.08 22.16
C CYS A 216 0.08 -7.58 21.00
N VAL A 217 1.39 -7.35 21.09
CA VAL A 217 2.36 -7.79 20.07
C VAL A 217 3.14 -9.04 20.49
N ASN A 218 3.33 -9.24 21.81
CA ASN A 218 4.00 -10.39 22.39
C ASN A 218 3.06 -11.09 23.39
N PRO A 219 2.03 -11.81 22.92
CA PRO A 219 1.18 -12.57 23.83
C PRO A 219 2.03 -13.57 24.61
N ALA A 220 1.76 -13.70 25.91
CA ALA A 220 2.41 -14.72 26.72
C ALA A 220 2.14 -16.09 26.08
N LYS A 221 3.18 -16.88 25.85
CA LYS A 221 3.03 -18.27 25.40
C LYS A 221 2.30 -19.02 26.51
N THR A 222 1.00 -19.24 26.34
CA THR A 222 0.20 -20.16 27.15
C THR A 222 0.61 -21.59 26.88
#